data_AF-A0AAV4C3A5-F1
#
_entry.id   AF-A0AAV4C3A5-F1
#
_cell.length_a   1.000
_cell.length_b   1.000
_cell.length_c   1.000
_cell.angle_alpha   90.00
_cell.angle_beta   90.00
_cell.angle_gamma   90.00
#
_symmetry.space_group_name_H-M   'P 1'
#
loop_
_entity.id
_entity.type
_entity.pdbx_description
1 polymer ?
#
loop_
_entity_poly.entity_id
_entity_poly.type
_entity_poly.pdbx_seq_one_letter_code
_entity_poly.pdbx_strand_id
1 'polypeptide(L)'
;MELVKFGSGVWVRRVKFDIGVWVELVNFGSGVWMKLVKFESGVWVKRVKFESGVWVELVNFGSGVWMKLVKFGSGVWMKRVMFGSGVWVKRLKFRSGVWVKRVKFRSGVWVKLVKFGSGV
;
A
#
# COMPACT_ATOMS: atom_id res chain seq x y z
N MET A 1 6.89 13.42 12.95
CA MET A 1 6.22 12.78 11.79
C MET A 1 7.23 11.87 11.12
N GLU A 2 6.88 10.61 10.90
CA GLU A 2 7.84 9.59 10.47
C GLU A 2 7.88 9.43 8.94
N LEU A 3 9.08 9.20 8.40
CA LEU A 3 9.32 8.86 7.01
C LEU A 3 9.93 7.45 6.96
N VAL A 4 9.22 6.51 6.34
CA VAL A 4 9.73 5.15 6.11
C VAL A 4 10.13 5.02 4.65
N LYS A 5 11.40 4.70 4.40
CA LYS A 5 11.93 4.54 3.04
C LYS A 5 12.66 3.21 2.91
N PHE A 6 12.28 2.44 1.90
CA PHE A 6 13.03 1.30 1.42
C PHE A 6 13.74 1.72 0.15
N GLY A 7 15.07 1.59 0.14
CA GLY A 7 15.91 1.91 -1.03
C GLY A 7 15.65 0.97 -2.21
N SER A 8 16.51 1.05 -3.22
CA SER A 8 16.40 0.19 -4.39
C SER A 8 16.98 -1.20 -4.14
N GLY A 9 16.40 -2.24 -4.77
CA GLY A 9 16.93 -3.61 -4.74
C GLY A 9 16.85 -4.31 -3.39
N VAL A 10 15.98 -3.85 -2.49
CA VAL A 10 15.89 -4.37 -1.12
C VAL A 10 14.91 -5.54 -1.03
N TRP A 11 15.31 -6.58 -0.29
CA TRP A 11 14.42 -7.66 0.14
C TRP A 11 14.02 -7.47 1.60
N VAL A 12 12.71 -7.44 1.86
CA VAL A 12 12.16 -7.22 3.20
C VAL A 12 11.19 -8.33 3.57
N ARG A 13 11.45 -9.03 4.66
CA ARG A 13 10.56 -10.10 5.12
C ARG A 13 9.21 -9.55 5.60
N ARG A 14 9.22 -8.47 6.37
CA ARG A 14 8.01 -7.91 6.96
C ARG A 14 8.17 -6.42 7.23
N VAL A 15 7.12 -5.66 6.90
CA VAL A 15 6.92 -4.27 7.35
C VAL A 15 5.64 -4.23 8.16
N LYS A 16 5.68 -3.64 9.35
CA LYS A 16 4.53 -3.51 10.25
C LYS A 16 4.41 -2.06 10.72
N PHE A 17 3.21 -1.49 10.58
CA PHE A 17 2.83 -0.24 11.20
C PHE A 17 1.86 -0.56 12.33
N ASP A 18 2.27 -0.28 13.56
CA ASP A 18 1.53 -0.63 14.77
C ASP A 18 0.33 0.29 15.04
N ILE A 19 -0.40 -0.02 16.10
CA ILE A 19 -1.65 0.65 16.45
C ILE A 19 -1.41 2.14 16.73
N GLY A 20 -2.27 3.00 16.19
CA GLY A 20 -2.26 4.44 16.48
C GLY A 20 -1.09 5.21 15.86
N VAL A 21 -0.40 4.63 14.88
CA VAL A 21 0.77 5.26 14.25
C VAL A 21 0.36 6.28 13.18
N TRP A 22 1.08 7.41 13.15
CA TRP A 22 0.95 8.47 12.15
C TRP A 22 2.22 8.59 11.30
N VAL A 23 2.11 8.24 10.02
CA VAL A 23 3.22 8.26 9.08
C VAL A 23 3.01 9.30 8.00
N GLU A 24 4.01 10.14 7.75
CA GLU A 24 3.89 11.11 6.68
C GLU A 24 4.10 10.48 5.30
N LEU A 25 5.10 9.61 5.18
CA LEU A 25 5.44 8.96 3.92
C LEU A 25 5.95 7.54 4.17
N VAL A 26 5.40 6.61 3.41
CA VAL A 26 5.99 5.29 3.18
C VAL A 26 6.39 5.22 1.71
N ASN A 27 7.68 5.02 1.43
CA ASN A 27 8.20 4.92 0.07
C ASN A 27 8.95 3.60 -0.13
N PHE A 28 8.44 2.76 -1.03
CA PHE A 28 9.11 1.57 -1.50
C PHE A 28 9.79 1.91 -2.82
N GLY A 29 11.12 1.97 -2.81
CA GLY A 29 11.96 2.25 -3.97
C GLY A 29 11.87 1.18 -5.05
N SER A 30 12.71 1.33 -6.07
CA SER A 30 12.67 0.44 -7.23
C SER A 30 13.21 -0.94 -6.93
N GLY A 31 12.59 -1.99 -7.49
CA GLY A 31 13.08 -3.36 -7.30
C GLY A 31 12.96 -3.89 -5.87
N VAL A 32 12.01 -3.38 -5.09
CA VAL A 32 11.78 -3.85 -3.71
C VAL A 32 10.91 -5.10 -3.71
N TRP A 33 11.32 -6.10 -2.93
CA TRP A 33 10.58 -7.33 -2.72
C TRP A 33 10.16 -7.48 -1.27
N MET A 34 8.87 -7.74 -1.04
CA MET A 34 8.29 -7.87 0.29
C MET A 34 7.42 -9.12 0.41
N LYS A 35 7.58 -9.88 1.50
CA LYS A 35 6.60 -10.94 1.81
C LYS A 35 5.34 -10.38 2.45
N LEU A 36 5.47 -9.45 3.40
CA LEU A 36 4.32 -8.94 4.15
C LEU A 36 4.45 -7.45 4.45
N VAL A 37 3.39 -6.70 4.16
CA VAL A 37 3.17 -5.33 4.66
C VAL A 37 1.86 -5.32 5.45
N LYS A 38 1.93 -4.95 6.74
CA LYS A 38 0.75 -4.89 7.62
C LYS A 38 0.59 -3.50 8.22
N PHE A 39 -0.60 -2.93 8.09
CA PHE A 39 -1.04 -1.74 8.80
C PHE A 39 -2.05 -2.19 9.85
N GLU A 40 -1.77 -1.99 11.14
CA GLU A 40 -2.68 -2.37 12.23
C GLU A 40 -3.80 -1.33 12.43
N SER A 41 -4.52 -1.43 13.55
CA SER A 41 -5.66 -0.58 13.84
C SER A 41 -5.30 0.90 14.01
N GLY A 42 -6.09 1.80 13.45
CA GLY A 42 -5.92 3.24 13.68
C GLY A 42 -4.65 3.83 13.08
N VAL A 43 -4.13 3.24 12.00
CA VAL A 43 -2.96 3.77 11.28
C VAL A 43 -3.37 4.86 10.30
N TRP A 44 -2.66 5.98 10.34
CA TRP A 44 -2.85 7.12 9.43
C TRP A 44 -1.61 7.35 8.59
N VAL A 45 -1.76 7.29 7.26
CA VAL A 45 -0.65 7.52 6.32
C VAL A 45 -1.00 8.61 5.33
N LYS A 46 -0.22 9.69 5.31
CA LYS A 46 -0.46 10.79 4.35
C LYS A 46 -0.12 10.36 2.92
N ARG A 47 0.98 9.61 2.71
CA ARG A 47 1.40 9.14 1.38
C ARG A 47 2.02 7.74 1.45
N VAL A 48 1.55 6.84 0.60
CA VAL A 48 2.22 5.56 0.30
C VAL A 48 2.61 5.55 -1.17
N LYS A 49 3.86 5.23 -1.46
CA LYS A 49 4.38 5.10 -2.83
C LYS A 49 5.07 3.76 -2.99
N PHE A 50 4.69 3.05 -4.03
CA PHE A 50 5.43 1.91 -4.56
C PHE A 50 6.01 2.38 -5.90
N GLU A 51 7.33 2.46 -6.02
CA GLU A 51 7.99 2.83 -7.27
C GLU A 51 8.09 1.62 -8.21
N SER A 52 8.99 1.64 -9.19
CA SER A 52 8.99 0.64 -10.27
C SER A 52 9.48 -0.73 -9.82
N GLY A 53 8.84 -1.81 -10.29
CA GLY A 53 9.32 -3.17 -10.05
C GLY A 53 9.18 -3.61 -8.60
N VAL A 54 8.13 -3.17 -7.91
CA VAL A 54 7.86 -3.58 -6.52
C VAL A 54 6.99 -4.84 -6.51
N TRP A 55 7.41 -5.84 -5.75
CA TRP A 55 6.66 -7.08 -5.57
C TRP A 55 6.27 -7.28 -4.12
N VAL A 56 4.98 -7.51 -3.86
CA VAL A 56 4.47 -7.77 -2.50
C VAL A 56 3.61 -9.03 -2.47
N GLU A 57 3.95 -9.98 -1.61
CA GLU A 57 3.13 -11.18 -1.49
C GLU A 57 1.81 -10.89 -0.75
N LEU A 58 1.84 -10.19 0.37
CA LEU A 58 0.63 -9.85 1.12
C LEU A 58 0.67 -8.42 1.63
N VAL A 59 -0.37 -7.65 1.32
CA VAL A 59 -0.68 -6.38 1.98
C VAL A 59 -1.95 -6.55 2.80
N ASN A 60 -1.90 -6.19 4.08
CA ASN A 60 -3.05 -6.24 4.97
C ASN A 60 -3.26 -4.89 5.66
N PHE A 61 -4.41 -4.28 5.40
CA PHE A 61 -4.88 -3.10 6.11
C PHE A 61 -5.86 -3.54 7.19
N GLY A 62 -5.53 -3.28 8.45
CA GLY A 62 -6.37 -3.55 9.61
C GLY A 62 -7.57 -2.59 9.69
N SER A 63 -8.18 -2.52 10.86
CA SER A 63 -9.36 -1.68 11.07
C SER A 63 -9.00 -0.19 11.20
N GLY A 64 -9.86 0.71 10.72
CA GLY A 64 -9.67 2.16 10.92
C GLY A 64 -8.40 2.73 10.26
N VAL A 65 -7.94 2.13 9.15
CA VAL A 65 -6.76 2.61 8.43
C VAL A 65 -7.15 3.75 7.49
N TRP A 66 -6.42 4.86 7.55
CA TRP A 66 -6.66 6.03 6.70
C TRP A 66 -5.44 6.38 5.85
N MET A 67 -5.66 6.53 4.54
CA MET A 67 -4.63 6.91 3.58
C MET A 67 -5.06 8.07 2.69
N LYS A 68 -4.28 9.16 2.69
CA LYS A 68 -4.61 10.32 1.85
C LYS A 68 -4.23 10.12 0.38
N LEU A 69 -3.12 9.44 0.11
CA LEU A 69 -2.69 9.12 -1.25
C LEU A 69 -1.92 7.80 -1.26
N VAL A 70 -2.33 6.89 -2.12
CA VAL A 70 -1.58 5.68 -2.46
C VAL A 70 -1.27 5.72 -3.95
N LYS A 71 0.00 5.55 -4.32
CA LYS A 71 0.47 5.53 -5.70
C LYS A 71 1.26 4.26 -5.96
N PHE A 72 0.86 3.53 -6.99
CA PHE A 72 1.60 2.43 -7.57
C PHE A 72 2.29 2.90 -8.85
N GLY A 73 3.60 2.69 -8.91
CA GLY A 73 4.47 2.91 -10.05
C GLY A 73 4.29 1.82 -11.10
N SER A 74 5.22 1.76 -12.04
CA SER A 74 5.19 0.77 -13.11
C SER A 74 5.64 -0.61 -12.62
N GLY A 75 5.05 -1.68 -13.14
CA GLY A 75 5.50 -3.04 -12.82
C GLY A 75 5.35 -3.40 -11.34
N VAL A 76 4.28 -2.94 -10.68
CA VAL A 76 3.99 -3.32 -9.29
C VAL A 76 3.12 -4.57 -9.30
N TRP A 77 3.51 -5.59 -8.54
CA TRP A 77 2.74 -6.82 -8.42
C TRP A 77 2.37 -7.12 -6.97
N MET A 78 1.11 -7.49 -6.75
CA MET A 78 0.61 -7.90 -5.44
C MET A 78 -0.16 -9.23 -5.53
N LYS A 79 0.24 -10.24 -4.76
CA LYS A 79 -0.47 -11.53 -4.76
C LYS A 79 -1.80 -11.44 -4.02
N ARG A 80 -1.83 -10.71 -2.90
CA ARG A 80 -3.03 -10.52 -2.08
C ARG A 80 -3.04 -9.15 -1.42
N VAL A 81 -4.18 -8.49 -1.49
CA VAL A 81 -4.48 -7.29 -0.71
C VAL A 81 -5.74 -7.53 0.10
N MET A 82 -5.68 -7.26 1.40
CA MET A 82 -6.82 -7.39 2.31
C MET A 82 -7.12 -6.05 2.97
N PHE A 83 -8.37 -5.67 2.97
CA PHE A 83 -8.88 -4.49 3.66
C PHE A 83 -9.80 -4.92 4.80
N GLY A 84 -9.43 -4.54 6.02
CA GLY A 84 -10.22 -4.67 7.23
C GLY A 84 -11.39 -3.68 7.27
N SER A 85 -11.97 -3.52 8.46
CA SER A 85 -13.15 -2.66 8.60
C SER A 85 -12.79 -1.19 8.71
N GLY A 86 -13.51 -0.30 8.02
CA GLY A 86 -13.28 1.14 8.14
C GLY A 86 -11.98 1.62 7.50
N VAL A 87 -11.61 1.07 6.33
CA VAL A 87 -10.43 1.53 5.58
C VAL A 87 -10.83 2.65 4.61
N TRP A 88 -10.12 3.77 4.67
CA TRP A 88 -10.40 4.94 3.84
C TRP A 88 -9.19 5.34 3.01
N VAL A 89 -9.38 5.47 1.70
CA VAL A 89 -8.35 5.95 0.77
C VAL A 89 -8.87 7.15 -0.01
N LYS A 90 -8.29 8.34 0.20
CA LYS A 90 -8.77 9.55 -0.49
C LYS A 90 -8.39 9.55 -1.98
N ARG A 91 -7.20 9.07 -2.33
CA ARG A 91 -6.76 8.97 -3.73
C ARG A 91 -5.91 7.72 -3.93
N LEU A 92 -6.28 6.93 -4.92
CA LEU A 92 -5.59 5.73 -5.34
C LEU A 92 -5.17 5.90 -6.81
N LYS A 93 -3.88 5.72 -7.11
CA LYS A 93 -3.33 5.88 -8.45
C LYS A 93 -2.54 4.64 -8.86
N PHE A 94 -2.86 4.10 -10.02
CA PHE A 94 -2.15 3.00 -10.65
C PHE A 94 -1.47 3.49 -11.92
N ARG A 95 -0.19 3.19 -12.13
CA ARG A 95 0.52 3.36 -13.40
C ARG A 95 0.57 2.03 -14.16
N SER A 96 1.21 1.99 -15.33
CA SER A 96 1.23 0.82 -16.19
C SER A 96 1.82 -0.44 -15.56
N GLY A 97 1.24 -1.60 -15.86
CA GLY A 97 1.73 -2.88 -15.37
C GLY A 97 1.57 -3.05 -13.87
N VAL A 98 0.47 -2.54 -13.28
CA VAL A 98 0.12 -2.87 -11.90
C VAL A 98 -0.83 -4.06 -11.91
N TRP A 99 -0.44 -5.14 -11.22
CA TRP A 99 -1.18 -6.39 -11.18
C TRP A 99 -1.50 -6.76 -9.74
N VAL A 100 -2.77 -7.06 -9.46
CA VAL A 100 -3.21 -7.56 -8.16
C VAL A 100 -4.01 -8.84 -8.33
N LYS A 101 -3.45 -9.98 -7.87
CA LYS A 101 -4.08 -11.29 -8.11
C LYS A 101 -5.38 -11.48 -7.32
N ARG A 102 -5.45 -10.99 -6.08
CA ARG A 102 -6.65 -11.10 -5.24
C ARG A 102 -6.79 -9.88 -4.34
N VAL A 103 -8.02 -9.36 -4.28
CA VAL A 103 -8.41 -8.32 -3.32
C VAL A 103 -9.58 -8.83 -2.48
N LYS A 104 -9.51 -8.64 -1.16
CA LYS A 104 -10.61 -8.93 -0.23
C LYS A 104 -10.95 -7.69 0.58
N PHE A 105 -12.24 -7.43 0.72
CA PHE A 105 -12.76 -6.32 1.52
C PHE A 105 -13.63 -6.87 2.65
N ARG A 106 -13.48 -6.30 3.85
CA ARG A 106 -14.49 -6.36 4.92
C ARG A 106 -15.39 -5.12 4.83
N SER A 107 -16.16 -4.84 5.89
CA SER A 107 -17.13 -3.74 5.93
C SER A 107 -16.50 -2.34 5.92
N GLY A 108 -17.14 -1.37 5.27
CA GLY A 108 -16.75 0.04 5.40
C GLY A 108 -15.41 0.39 4.75
N VAL A 109 -15.15 -0.13 3.55
CA VAL A 109 -14.00 0.29 2.74
C VAL A 109 -14.44 1.35 1.75
N TRP A 110 -13.78 2.51 1.78
CA TRP A 110 -14.15 3.67 0.98
C TRP A 110 -12.94 4.19 0.21
N VAL A 111 -13.09 4.36 -1.10
CA VAL A 111 -12.08 4.98 -1.96
C VAL A 111 -12.71 6.14 -2.71
N LYS A 112 -12.26 7.38 -2.42
CA LYS A 112 -12.89 8.58 -2.99
C LYS A 112 -12.56 8.78 -4.47
N LEU A 113 -11.34 8.45 -4.89
CA LEU A 113 -10.90 8.64 -6.26
C LEU A 113 -9.90 7.55 -6.64
N VAL A 114 -10.18 6.88 -7.74
CA VAL A 114 -9.28 5.92 -8.38
C VAL A 114 -8.88 6.46 -9.74
N LYS A 115 -7.59 6.39 -10.07
CA LYS A 115 -7.07 6.69 -11.41
C LYS A 115 -6.20 5.53 -11.89
N PHE A 116 -6.48 5.09 -13.11
CA PHE A 116 -5.71 4.06 -13.80
C PHE A 116 -4.89 4.70 -14.93
N GLY A 117 -3.65 4.27 -15.07
CA GLY A 117 -2.84 4.50 -16.26
C GLY A 117 -3.09 3.41 -17.29
N SER A 118 -2.43 3.51 -18.45
CA SER A 118 -2.50 2.48 -19.48
C SER A 118 -1.94 1.14 -19.01
N GLY A 119 -2.61 0.02 -19.31
CA GLY A 119 -2.13 -1.32 -18.99
C GLY A 119 -2.18 -1.69 -17.50
N VAL A 120 -3.21 -1.22 -16.79
CA VAL A 120 -3.63 -1.73 -15.47
C VAL A 120 -4.84 -2.63 -15.64
#